data_AF-A0AB73FZL7-F1
#
_entry.id   AF-A0AB73FZL7-F1
#
_cell.length_a   1.000
_cell.length_b   1.000
_cell.length_c   1.000
_cell.angle_alpha   90.00
_cell.angle_beta   90.00
_cell.angle_gamma   90.00
#
_symmetry.space_group_name_H-M   'P 1'
#
loop_
_entity.id
_entity.type
_entity.pdbx_description
1 polymer ?
#
loop_
_entity_poly.entity_id
_entity_poly.type
_entity_poly.pdbx_seq_one_letter_code
_entity_poly.pdbx_strand_id
1 'polypeptide(L)'
;MTGRLTHAAVALAAAAALALSGALAQAAPAKRAGAPYSFAVVSGVIASPADEVAAQRMLEAMARERNLAFVVYAGDLKGASEACRDTLYTQRGAILDASRVPLVFVPGHDDWVTCNTTAGGGYDPVERLDFLRQTLLAGAALPDPGALQITRESEVARFRPYRENARWVRDDIVFVALNAPAPNNYFLTAGGRNGEFEDRIVANGFWIDHAAEYAKRRDARALVVIFEGDPKFDRYERAERFAWLRFNRPRVRDGFRELKRSLVKAAATFRGPILVMHASGEPLANGFAIDRPLRTDNGELVGNLTRVAIGPRRPASQWVKVGVSPTRQTPFNVSLQDVPKNLPVPPALPAAPHDDVPLPQMPEIPALPALPDASSVAPPLPGDSRAPNDASGPAPAPYFTAPTQGAPASSVQRAP
;
A
#
# COMPACT_ATOMS: atom_id res chain seq x y z
N MET A 1 -88.54 8.77 -0.59
CA MET A 1 -87.56 9.10 -1.64
C MET A 1 -86.45 9.95 -1.03
N THR A 2 -85.51 9.35 -0.31
CA THR A 2 -84.37 10.06 0.31
C THR A 2 -83.34 8.99 0.69
N GLY A 3 -82.22 8.88 -0.04
CA GLY A 3 -81.18 7.92 0.37
C GLY A 3 -80.19 7.43 -0.68
N ARG A 4 -80.17 7.94 -1.92
CA ARG A 4 -79.22 7.46 -2.95
C ARG A 4 -78.26 8.53 -3.51
N LEU A 5 -78.31 9.77 -3.01
CA LEU A 5 -77.56 10.88 -3.61
C LEU A 5 -76.23 11.22 -2.91
N THR A 6 -75.91 10.61 -1.76
CA THR A 6 -74.72 11.00 -0.97
C THR A 6 -73.45 10.22 -1.29
N HIS A 7 -73.53 9.09 -2.00
CA HIS A 7 -72.35 8.24 -2.26
C HIS A 7 -71.64 8.55 -3.59
N ALA A 8 -72.32 9.21 -4.53
CA ALA A 8 -71.73 9.57 -5.82
C ALA A 8 -70.80 10.80 -5.74
N ALA A 9 -71.02 11.70 -4.77
CA ALA A 9 -70.23 12.91 -4.61
C ALA A 9 -68.86 12.67 -3.96
N VAL A 10 -68.73 11.63 -3.12
CA VAL A 10 -67.46 11.30 -2.44
C VAL A 10 -66.50 10.54 -3.37
N ALA A 11 -67.02 9.76 -4.32
CA ALA A 11 -66.21 9.00 -5.28
C ALA A 11 -65.53 9.88 -6.34
N LEU A 12 -66.14 11.00 -6.75
CA LEU A 12 -65.52 11.92 -7.72
C LEU A 12 -64.41 12.80 -7.12
N ALA A 13 -64.48 13.12 -5.82
CA ALA A 13 -63.45 13.91 -5.15
C ALA A 13 -62.15 13.11 -4.93
N ALA A 14 -62.24 11.79 -4.71
CA ALA A 14 -61.07 10.91 -4.57
C ALA A 14 -60.35 10.67 -5.91
N ALA A 15 -61.07 10.61 -7.02
CA ALA A 15 -60.47 10.42 -8.35
C ALA A 15 -59.72 11.68 -8.85
N ALA A 16 -60.17 12.88 -8.49
CA ALA A 16 -59.48 14.13 -8.84
C ALA A 16 -58.18 14.36 -8.04
N ALA A 17 -58.10 13.86 -6.80
CA ALA A 17 -56.89 13.94 -5.97
C ALA A 17 -55.78 12.95 -6.42
N LEU A 18 -56.16 11.78 -6.95
CA LEU A 18 -55.21 10.83 -7.55
C LEU A 18 -54.74 11.25 -8.96
N ALA A 19 -55.51 12.05 -9.69
CA ALA A 19 -55.10 12.56 -11.01
C ALA A 19 -54.13 13.75 -10.95
N LEU A 20 -54.13 14.55 -9.88
CA LEU A 20 -53.19 15.67 -9.70
C LEU A 20 -51.86 15.26 -9.03
N SER A 21 -51.78 14.07 -8.45
CA SER A 21 -50.55 13.58 -7.78
C SER A 21 -49.54 12.97 -8.76
N GLY A 22 -49.94 12.69 -10.01
CA GLY A 22 -49.09 12.06 -11.02
C GLY A 22 -48.23 13.01 -11.86
N ALA A 23 -48.44 14.34 -11.76
CA ALA A 23 -47.83 15.31 -12.68
C ALA A 23 -46.54 15.99 -12.18
N LEU A 24 -46.00 15.59 -11.03
CA LEU A 24 -44.80 16.18 -10.42
C LEU A 24 -43.69 15.15 -10.13
N ALA A 25 -43.67 14.03 -10.83
CA ALA A 25 -42.43 13.28 -11.01
C ALA A 25 -41.55 14.06 -11.99
N GLN A 26 -40.96 15.18 -11.53
CA GLN A 26 -39.82 15.78 -12.20
C GLN A 26 -38.75 14.69 -12.27
N ALA A 27 -38.58 14.11 -13.46
CA ALA A 27 -37.45 13.25 -13.74
C ALA A 27 -36.20 14.04 -13.33
N ALA A 28 -35.47 13.51 -12.35
CA ALA A 28 -34.20 14.10 -11.95
C ALA A 28 -33.39 14.36 -13.23
N PRO A 29 -32.79 15.55 -13.40
CA PRO A 29 -32.04 15.86 -14.60
C PRO A 29 -31.01 14.75 -14.82
N ALA A 30 -31.03 14.16 -16.01
CA ALA A 30 -30.06 13.13 -16.37
C ALA A 30 -28.66 13.69 -16.09
N LYS A 31 -27.88 13.03 -15.21
CA LYS A 31 -26.47 13.39 -14.98
C LYS A 31 -25.81 13.49 -16.36
N ARG A 32 -25.36 14.69 -16.74
CA ARG A 32 -24.65 14.90 -18.02
C ARG A 32 -23.44 13.98 -18.00
N ALA A 33 -23.44 12.96 -18.86
CA ALA A 33 -22.29 12.10 -19.03
C ALA A 33 -21.09 12.98 -19.43
N GLY A 34 -20.00 12.91 -18.66
CA GLY A 34 -18.76 13.63 -18.96
C GLY A 34 -18.21 13.25 -20.34
N ALA A 35 -17.23 13.99 -20.84
CA ALA A 35 -16.50 13.57 -22.03
C ALA A 35 -15.61 12.35 -21.69
N PRO A 36 -15.41 11.38 -22.61
CA PRO A 36 -14.42 10.34 -22.41
C PRO A 36 -13.03 10.95 -22.15
N TYR A 37 -12.35 10.44 -21.13
CA TYR A 37 -10.99 10.85 -20.78
C TYR A 37 -10.12 9.63 -20.51
N SER A 38 -8.85 9.84 -20.24
CA SER A 38 -7.94 8.78 -19.78
C SER A 38 -7.06 9.27 -18.66
N PHE A 39 -6.48 8.35 -17.92
CA PHE A 39 -5.40 8.65 -16.97
C PHE A 39 -4.28 7.63 -17.13
N ALA A 40 -3.08 7.99 -16.69
CA ALA A 40 -1.92 7.12 -16.71
C ALA A 40 -1.58 6.63 -15.30
N VAL A 41 -1.05 5.42 -15.20
CA VAL A 41 -0.45 4.90 -13.97
C VAL A 41 0.93 4.34 -14.31
N VAL A 42 1.93 4.78 -13.56
CA VAL A 42 3.33 4.36 -13.68
C VAL A 42 3.94 4.14 -12.30
N SER A 43 5.01 3.36 -12.24
CA SER A 43 5.77 3.05 -11.03
C SER A 43 7.17 2.62 -11.46
N GLY A 44 8.20 2.93 -10.68
CA GLY A 44 9.57 2.47 -10.96
C GLY A 44 10.12 2.94 -12.31
N VAL A 45 9.72 4.13 -12.78
CA VAL A 45 10.16 4.66 -14.09
C VAL A 45 11.63 5.04 -14.04
N ILE A 46 12.10 5.56 -12.91
CA ILE A 46 13.48 6.01 -12.70
C ILE A 46 14.17 5.02 -11.76
N ALA A 47 14.79 3.98 -12.34
CA ALA A 47 15.55 2.99 -11.57
C ALA A 47 17.01 3.44 -11.33
N SER A 48 17.48 4.41 -12.11
CA SER A 48 18.84 4.94 -12.06
C SER A 48 18.90 6.36 -12.64
N PRO A 49 20.01 7.09 -12.49
CA PRO A 49 20.16 8.43 -13.07
C PRO A 49 20.05 8.44 -14.60
N ALA A 50 20.37 7.32 -15.27
CA ALA A 50 20.26 7.20 -16.72
C ALA A 50 18.81 7.25 -17.23
N ASP A 51 17.84 6.96 -16.36
CA ASP A 51 16.42 6.91 -16.71
C ASP A 51 15.72 8.28 -16.61
N GLU A 52 16.37 9.30 -16.05
CA GLU A 52 15.75 10.62 -15.82
C GLU A 52 15.30 11.29 -17.12
N VAL A 53 16.14 11.22 -18.15
CA VAL A 53 15.81 11.73 -19.50
C VAL A 53 14.64 10.94 -20.10
N ALA A 54 14.56 9.64 -19.84
CA ALA A 54 13.47 8.80 -20.33
C ALA A 54 12.15 9.13 -19.60
N ALA A 55 12.20 9.38 -18.30
CA ALA A 55 11.05 9.83 -17.52
C ALA A 55 10.52 11.20 -17.98
N GLN A 56 11.40 12.17 -18.23
CA GLN A 56 11.01 13.47 -18.79
C GLN A 56 10.34 13.31 -20.17
N ARG A 57 10.90 12.48 -21.06
CA ARG A 57 10.28 12.16 -22.35
C ARG A 57 8.92 11.46 -22.20
N MET A 58 8.77 10.60 -21.19
CA MET A 58 7.51 9.94 -20.90
C MET A 58 6.43 10.94 -20.47
N LEU A 59 6.75 11.85 -19.55
CA LEU A 59 5.81 12.91 -19.12
C LEU A 59 5.45 13.83 -20.29
N GLU A 60 6.41 14.14 -21.18
CA GLU A 60 6.17 14.89 -22.40
C GLU A 60 5.26 14.15 -23.39
N ALA A 61 5.43 12.83 -23.54
CA ALA A 61 4.55 11.99 -24.34
C ALA A 61 3.12 12.02 -23.78
N MET A 62 2.97 11.86 -22.46
CA MET A 62 1.69 11.94 -21.76
C MET A 62 1.01 13.32 -21.94
N ALA A 63 1.78 14.41 -21.91
CA ALA A 63 1.25 15.75 -22.17
C ALA A 63 0.72 15.97 -23.59
N ARG A 64 1.13 15.13 -24.56
CA ARG A 64 0.65 15.17 -25.95
C ARG A 64 -0.56 14.26 -26.17
N GLU A 65 -0.87 13.38 -25.23
CA GLU A 65 -2.03 12.50 -25.30
C GLU A 65 -3.32 13.30 -25.14
N ARG A 66 -4.20 13.18 -26.14
CA ARG A 66 -5.51 13.85 -26.09
C ARG A 66 -6.33 13.27 -24.95
N ASN A 67 -6.95 14.17 -24.18
CA ASN A 67 -7.84 13.84 -23.07
C ASN A 67 -7.18 13.01 -21.95
N LEU A 68 -5.85 13.10 -21.78
CA LEU A 68 -5.20 12.59 -20.57
C LEU A 68 -5.43 13.58 -19.43
N ALA A 69 -6.22 13.17 -18.43
CA ALA A 69 -6.69 14.04 -17.37
C ALA A 69 -5.68 14.20 -16.22
N PHE A 70 -4.95 13.12 -15.89
CA PHE A 70 -3.95 13.10 -14.84
C PHE A 70 -3.02 11.87 -14.99
N VAL A 71 -1.89 11.91 -14.28
CA VAL A 71 -0.92 10.82 -14.12
C VAL A 71 -0.86 10.43 -12.65
N VAL A 72 -0.78 9.15 -12.35
CA VAL A 72 -0.47 8.65 -11.00
C VAL A 72 0.89 7.97 -11.05
N TYR A 73 1.86 8.55 -10.33
CA TYR A 73 3.18 7.95 -10.11
C TYR A 73 3.12 7.16 -8.81
N ALA A 74 2.82 5.86 -8.93
CA ALA A 74 2.57 4.93 -7.85
C ALA A 74 3.87 4.29 -7.36
N GLY A 75 4.75 5.12 -6.81
CA GLY A 75 5.96 4.69 -6.11
C GLY A 75 7.18 4.43 -6.97
N ASP A 76 8.29 4.28 -6.27
CA ASP A 76 9.63 3.97 -6.78
C ASP A 76 10.12 5.07 -7.74
N LEU A 77 10.15 6.30 -7.22
CA LEU A 77 10.82 7.46 -7.82
C LEU A 77 12.35 7.29 -7.84
N LYS A 78 12.86 6.31 -7.10
CA LYS A 78 14.24 5.84 -7.21
C LYS A 78 14.37 4.33 -7.26
N GLY A 79 15.55 3.86 -7.68
CA GLY A 79 15.89 2.44 -7.59
C GLY A 79 16.41 2.04 -6.21
N ALA A 80 16.29 0.74 -5.92
CA ALA A 80 16.82 0.10 -4.70
C ALA A 80 18.32 0.32 -4.47
N SER A 81 19.10 0.49 -5.54
CA SER A 81 20.57 0.64 -5.49
C SER A 81 21.04 2.08 -5.31
N GLU A 82 20.12 3.03 -5.16
CA GLU A 82 20.43 4.45 -5.02
C GLU A 82 20.27 4.92 -3.58
N ALA A 83 21.24 5.70 -3.11
CA ALA A 83 21.21 6.24 -1.76
C ALA A 83 20.11 7.30 -1.61
N CYS A 84 19.41 7.29 -0.48
CA CYS A 84 18.28 8.16 -0.17
C CYS A 84 18.68 9.60 0.23
N ARG A 85 19.58 10.21 -0.55
CA ARG A 85 20.04 11.59 -0.37
C ARG A 85 18.92 12.59 -0.68
N ASP A 86 18.88 13.68 0.06
CA ASP A 86 17.92 14.79 -0.13
C ASP A 86 17.98 15.35 -1.55
N THR A 87 19.19 15.46 -2.11
CA THR A 87 19.44 15.97 -3.47
C THR A 87 18.84 15.09 -4.56
N LEU A 88 18.82 13.76 -4.37
CA LEU A 88 18.18 12.83 -5.29
C LEU A 88 16.67 13.09 -5.38
N TYR A 89 16.01 13.22 -4.22
CA TYR A 89 14.57 13.50 -4.17
C TYR A 89 14.24 14.90 -4.68
N THR A 90 15.10 15.90 -4.41
CA THR A 90 14.93 17.26 -4.93
C THR A 90 14.99 17.27 -6.46
N GLN A 91 16.01 16.62 -7.04
CA GLN A 91 16.18 16.51 -8.49
C GLN A 91 15.00 15.80 -9.16
N ARG A 92 14.54 14.68 -8.60
CA ARG A 92 13.44 13.90 -9.19
C ARG A 92 12.06 14.47 -8.89
N GLY A 93 11.92 15.19 -7.79
CA GLY A 93 10.77 16.05 -7.52
C GLY A 93 10.58 17.07 -8.62
N ALA A 94 11.65 17.75 -9.03
CA ALA A 94 11.59 18.70 -10.15
C ALA A 94 11.14 18.04 -11.48
N ILE A 95 11.48 16.76 -11.71
CA ILE A 95 10.98 16.00 -12.88
C ILE A 95 9.47 15.82 -12.80
N LEU A 96 8.94 15.45 -11.63
CA LEU A 96 7.50 15.30 -11.43
C LEU A 96 6.76 16.65 -11.53
N ASP A 97 7.31 17.70 -10.93
CA ASP A 97 6.74 19.07 -10.94
C ASP A 97 6.71 19.68 -12.35
N ALA A 98 7.64 19.27 -13.22
CA ALA A 98 7.65 19.67 -14.63
C ALA A 98 6.55 19.02 -15.48
N SER A 99 5.76 18.09 -14.91
CA SER A 99 4.64 17.48 -15.62
C SER A 99 3.59 18.53 -16.01
N ARG A 100 3.31 18.64 -17.31
CA ARG A 100 2.22 19.51 -17.83
C ARG A 100 0.83 18.91 -17.66
N VAL A 101 0.76 17.65 -17.25
CA VAL A 101 -0.49 16.96 -16.90
C VAL A 101 -0.54 16.85 -15.38
N PRO A 102 -1.68 17.10 -14.71
CA PRO A 102 -1.77 16.95 -13.27
C PRO A 102 -1.23 15.60 -12.81
N LEU A 103 -0.32 15.59 -11.83
CA LEU A 103 0.38 14.39 -11.36
C LEU A 103 0.11 14.15 -9.87
N VAL A 104 -0.23 12.91 -9.53
CA VAL A 104 -0.35 12.45 -8.14
C VAL A 104 0.79 11.48 -7.86
N PHE A 105 1.69 11.86 -6.96
CA PHE A 105 2.75 10.99 -6.46
C PHE A 105 2.34 10.31 -5.15
N VAL A 106 2.65 9.02 -5.05
CA VAL A 106 2.57 8.22 -3.81
C VAL A 106 3.89 7.47 -3.66
N PRO A 107 4.54 7.48 -2.47
CA PRO A 107 5.78 6.75 -2.23
C PRO A 107 5.61 5.23 -2.36
N GLY A 108 6.66 4.57 -2.87
CA GLY A 108 6.79 3.12 -2.99
C GLY A 108 7.84 2.52 -2.07
N HIS A 109 8.16 1.24 -2.29
CA HIS A 109 9.17 0.50 -1.54
C HIS A 109 10.55 1.17 -1.62
N ASP A 110 11.01 1.47 -2.83
CA ASP A 110 12.34 2.01 -3.02
C ASP A 110 12.44 3.45 -2.55
N ASP A 111 11.34 4.18 -2.42
CA ASP A 111 11.40 5.58 -2.01
C ASP A 111 11.79 5.77 -0.54
N TRP A 112 11.54 4.80 0.34
CA TRP A 112 11.82 4.95 1.77
C TRP A 112 12.18 3.64 2.48
N VAL A 113 11.60 2.50 2.09
CA VAL A 113 11.82 1.22 2.79
C VAL A 113 13.26 0.72 2.63
N THR A 114 13.81 0.81 1.41
CA THR A 114 15.17 0.30 1.12
C THR A 114 16.28 1.24 1.55
N CYS A 115 15.96 2.39 2.14
CA CYS A 115 16.93 3.39 2.56
C CYS A 115 17.88 2.92 3.67
N ASN A 116 17.45 1.95 4.49
CA ASN A 116 18.28 1.36 5.53
C ASN A 116 19.34 0.38 5.00
N THR A 117 19.29 0.02 3.72
CA THR A 117 20.28 -0.85 3.11
C THR A 117 21.59 -0.10 2.90
N THR A 118 22.70 -0.83 2.73
CA THR A 118 23.99 -0.24 2.40
C THR A 118 23.93 0.59 1.11
N ALA A 119 23.23 0.09 0.08
CA ALA A 119 23.04 0.81 -1.17
C ALA A 119 22.13 2.04 -1.00
N GLY A 120 21.10 1.91 -0.15
CA GLY A 120 20.21 3.00 0.26
C GLY A 120 20.88 4.08 1.13
N GLY A 121 22.10 3.84 1.60
CA GLY A 121 22.89 4.79 2.40
C GLY A 121 22.71 4.68 3.90
N GLY A 122 22.00 3.65 4.39
CA GLY A 122 21.82 3.37 5.82
C GLY A 122 20.93 4.37 6.56
N TYR A 123 20.06 5.09 5.86
CA TYR A 123 19.12 6.03 6.47
C TYR A 123 17.98 5.29 7.20
N ASP A 124 17.38 5.94 8.20
CA ASP A 124 16.17 5.44 8.82
C ASP A 124 14.97 5.53 7.84
N PRO A 125 14.25 4.43 7.56
CA PRO A 125 13.15 4.43 6.60
C PRO A 125 11.99 5.37 6.98
N VAL A 126 11.67 5.49 8.27
CA VAL A 126 10.56 6.31 8.74
C VAL A 126 10.91 7.78 8.62
N GLU A 127 12.14 8.14 8.97
CA GLU A 127 12.66 9.48 8.77
C GLU A 127 12.68 9.87 7.28
N ARG A 128 13.08 8.96 6.38
CA ARG A 128 13.01 9.20 4.93
C ARG A 128 11.56 9.35 4.43
N LEU A 129 10.63 8.56 4.94
CA LEU A 129 9.20 8.74 4.64
C LEU A 129 8.69 10.12 5.10
N ASP A 130 9.11 10.58 6.27
CA ASP A 130 8.79 11.92 6.77
C ASP A 130 9.44 13.03 5.94
N PHE A 131 10.66 12.83 5.45
CA PHE A 131 11.29 13.74 4.50
C PHE A 131 10.45 13.88 3.23
N LEU A 132 9.98 12.78 2.63
CA LEU A 132 9.09 12.82 1.46
C LEU A 132 7.77 13.53 1.74
N ARG A 133 7.19 13.32 2.94
CA ARG A 133 5.96 14.01 3.39
C ARG A 133 6.13 15.53 3.48
N GLN A 134 7.31 15.98 3.85
CA GLN A 134 7.65 17.40 4.05
C GLN A 134 8.15 18.10 2.79
N THR A 135 8.59 17.35 1.78
CA THR A 135 9.14 17.88 0.54
C THR A 135 8.18 17.65 -0.63
N LEU A 136 8.20 16.46 -1.23
CA LEU A 136 7.40 16.09 -2.42
C LEU A 136 5.88 16.11 -2.18
N LEU A 137 5.46 16.04 -0.91
CA LEU A 137 4.05 16.01 -0.51
C LEU A 137 3.67 17.21 0.37
N ALA A 138 4.55 18.21 0.46
CA ALA A 138 4.16 19.52 0.98
C ALA A 138 3.01 20.06 0.11
N GLY A 139 1.94 20.52 0.74
CA GLY A 139 0.72 20.94 0.04
C GLY A 139 1.02 21.95 -1.08
N ALA A 140 0.28 21.84 -2.18
CA ALA A 140 0.43 22.77 -3.29
C ALA A 140 0.11 24.21 -2.86
N ALA A 141 0.83 25.16 -3.45
CA ALA A 141 0.39 26.54 -3.57
C ALA A 141 -1.06 26.60 -4.11
N LEU A 142 -1.70 27.78 -3.99
CA LEU A 142 -3.08 28.02 -4.43
C LEU A 142 -3.36 27.30 -5.77
N PRO A 143 -4.41 26.47 -5.85
CA PRO A 143 -4.63 25.65 -7.04
C PRO A 143 -4.87 26.55 -8.25
N ASP A 144 -4.05 26.36 -9.28
CA ASP A 144 -4.27 26.98 -10.59
C ASP A 144 -5.67 26.63 -11.12
N PRO A 145 -6.32 27.54 -11.88
CA PRO A 145 -7.56 27.21 -12.58
C PRO A 145 -7.34 26.02 -13.52
N GLY A 146 -7.80 24.83 -13.11
CA GLY A 146 -7.62 23.56 -13.85
C GLY A 146 -6.78 22.50 -13.11
N ALA A 147 -6.21 22.83 -11.95
CA ALA A 147 -5.50 21.87 -11.11
C ALA A 147 -6.45 20.78 -10.59
N LEU A 148 -5.96 19.53 -10.54
CA LEU A 148 -6.68 18.41 -9.96
C LEU A 148 -6.89 18.67 -8.46
N GLN A 149 -8.15 18.72 -8.03
CA GLN A 149 -8.49 18.97 -6.64
C GLN A 149 -8.27 17.68 -5.82
N ILE A 150 -7.17 17.65 -5.08
CA ILE A 150 -6.76 16.50 -4.27
C ILE A 150 -7.06 16.81 -2.81
N THR A 151 -7.86 15.95 -2.18
CA THR A 151 -8.02 15.89 -0.73
C THR A 151 -7.01 14.90 -0.17
N ARG A 152 -6.26 15.31 0.85
CA ARG A 152 -5.26 14.46 1.51
C ARG A 152 -5.82 13.86 2.80
N GLU A 153 -5.38 12.67 3.19
CA GLU A 153 -5.81 12.08 4.45
C GLU A 153 -5.39 12.93 5.66
N SER A 154 -4.26 13.64 5.54
CA SER A 154 -3.75 14.60 6.52
C SER A 154 -4.70 15.76 6.87
N GLU A 155 -5.73 16.01 6.06
CA GLU A 155 -6.81 16.97 6.40
C GLU A 155 -7.72 16.45 7.52
N VAL A 156 -7.76 15.14 7.74
CA VAL A 156 -8.46 14.52 8.87
C VAL A 156 -7.58 14.66 10.12
N ALA A 157 -8.10 15.31 11.15
CA ALA A 157 -7.33 15.69 12.34
C ALA A 157 -6.57 14.53 13.01
N ARG A 158 -7.13 13.31 13.00
CA ARG A 158 -6.50 12.10 13.56
C ARG A 158 -5.33 11.58 12.72
N PHE A 159 -5.31 11.88 11.42
CA PHE A 159 -4.37 11.32 10.44
C PHE A 159 -3.46 12.39 9.81
N ARG A 160 -3.25 13.53 10.48
CA ARG A 160 -2.35 14.62 10.03
C ARG A 160 -0.97 14.17 9.51
N PRO A 161 -0.32 13.12 10.06
CA PRO A 161 0.96 12.65 9.53
C PRO A 161 0.87 12.03 8.12
N TYR A 162 -0.27 11.51 7.70
CA TYR A 162 -0.43 10.71 6.47
C TYR A 162 -0.74 11.60 5.26
N ARG A 163 0.26 12.36 4.79
CA ARG A 163 0.15 13.26 3.63
C ARG A 163 0.24 12.53 2.30
N GLU A 164 0.80 11.34 2.30
CA GLU A 164 0.97 10.53 1.09
C GLU A 164 -0.34 9.94 0.58
N ASN A 165 -1.34 9.78 1.44
CA ASN A 165 -2.65 9.27 1.08
C ASN A 165 -3.52 10.39 0.49
N ALA A 166 -4.12 10.13 -0.67
CA ALA A 166 -4.82 11.12 -1.48
C ALA A 166 -6.16 10.58 -1.99
N ARG A 167 -7.12 11.48 -2.21
CA ARG A 167 -8.39 11.20 -2.86
C ARG A 167 -8.79 12.38 -3.74
N TRP A 168 -9.30 12.10 -4.93
CA TRP A 168 -9.87 13.11 -5.81
C TRP A 168 -11.06 12.54 -6.56
N VAL A 169 -11.80 13.44 -7.21
CA VAL A 169 -12.96 13.09 -8.02
C VAL A 169 -12.77 13.63 -9.42
N ARG A 170 -13.06 12.81 -10.42
CA ARG A 170 -13.17 13.24 -11.81
C ARG A 170 -14.47 12.69 -12.36
N ASP A 171 -15.32 13.60 -12.83
CA ASP A 171 -16.71 13.32 -13.19
C ASP A 171 -17.43 12.56 -12.05
N ASP A 172 -17.93 11.35 -12.32
CA ASP A 172 -18.60 10.49 -11.33
C ASP A 172 -17.69 9.36 -10.81
N ILE A 173 -16.36 9.46 -10.94
CA ILE A 173 -15.42 8.43 -10.46
C ILE A 173 -14.61 8.98 -9.30
N VAL A 174 -14.56 8.22 -8.21
CA VAL A 174 -13.74 8.50 -7.04
C VAL A 174 -12.43 7.76 -7.17
N PHE A 175 -11.32 8.46 -6.97
CA PHE A 175 -9.97 7.90 -6.99
C PHE A 175 -9.35 8.03 -5.61
N VAL A 176 -8.64 7.00 -5.18
CA VAL A 176 -7.93 6.93 -3.91
C VAL A 176 -6.55 6.37 -4.19
N ALA A 177 -5.52 7.03 -3.68
CA ALA A 177 -4.16 6.54 -3.72
C ALA A 177 -3.62 6.45 -2.29
N LEU A 178 -2.88 5.38 -1.98
CA LEU A 178 -2.36 5.16 -0.64
C LEU A 178 -0.95 4.55 -0.65
N ASN A 179 -0.16 4.87 0.38
CA ASN A 179 1.16 4.26 0.59
C ASN A 179 1.01 2.87 1.19
N ALA A 180 1.14 1.86 0.33
CA ALA A 180 1.22 0.45 0.69
C ALA A 180 2.35 -0.19 -0.13
N PRO A 181 3.60 -0.17 0.36
CA PRO A 181 4.75 -0.53 -0.45
C PRO A 181 4.96 -2.05 -0.54
N ALA A 182 5.64 -2.50 -1.59
CA ALA A 182 6.15 -3.85 -1.72
C ALA A 182 7.22 -4.18 -0.65
N PRO A 183 7.67 -5.44 -0.58
CA PRO A 183 6.96 -6.64 -1.04
C PRO A 183 5.92 -7.12 -0.03
N ASN A 184 5.91 -6.59 1.19
CA ASN A 184 5.01 -7.02 2.27
C ASN A 184 4.57 -5.86 3.15
N ASN A 185 4.28 -4.71 2.53
CA ASN A 185 3.73 -3.53 3.20
C ASN A 185 4.61 -2.99 4.33
N TYR A 186 5.93 -3.18 4.26
CA TYR A 186 6.89 -2.89 5.33
C TYR A 186 6.59 -3.58 6.69
N PHE A 187 6.00 -4.77 6.67
CA PHE A 187 5.87 -5.58 7.88
C PHE A 187 7.24 -6.15 8.31
N LEU A 188 7.68 -5.82 9.53
CA LEU A 188 8.93 -6.34 10.12
C LEU A 188 8.64 -7.51 11.05
N THR A 189 9.48 -8.55 11.02
CA THR A 189 9.34 -9.74 11.89
C THR A 189 10.27 -9.64 13.12
N ALA A 190 10.42 -8.43 13.68
CA ALA A 190 11.26 -8.18 14.84
C ALA A 190 10.48 -8.36 16.17
N GLY A 191 11.20 -8.63 17.26
CA GLY A 191 10.62 -8.86 18.61
C GLY A 191 10.06 -7.60 19.30
N GLY A 192 9.62 -6.60 18.55
CA GLY A 192 9.13 -5.32 19.05
C GLY A 192 7.89 -4.83 18.28
N ARG A 193 7.40 -3.63 18.63
CA ARG A 193 6.24 -3.02 17.98
C ARG A 193 6.62 -2.54 16.57
N ASN A 194 5.80 -2.89 15.57
CA ASN A 194 5.92 -2.33 14.22
C ASN A 194 5.14 -1.02 14.12
N GLY A 195 5.58 0.01 14.86
CA GLY A 195 4.80 1.24 15.07
C GLY A 195 4.35 1.91 13.77
N GLU A 196 5.28 2.13 12.83
CA GLU A 196 4.98 2.70 11.51
C GLU A 196 3.91 1.88 10.78
N PHE A 197 4.13 0.58 10.63
CA PHE A 197 3.23 -0.32 9.91
C PHE A 197 1.85 -0.35 10.55
N GLU A 198 1.77 -0.56 11.87
CA GLU A 198 0.53 -0.68 12.62
C GLU A 198 -0.32 0.59 12.55
N ASP A 199 0.31 1.76 12.63
CA ASP A 199 -0.40 3.02 12.57
C ASP A 199 -0.82 3.34 11.12
N ARG A 200 0.03 3.04 10.13
CA ARG A 200 -0.29 3.25 8.70
C ARG A 200 -1.39 2.33 8.20
N ILE A 201 -1.47 1.07 8.63
CA ILE A 201 -2.59 0.19 8.22
C ILE A 201 -3.93 0.70 8.77
N VAL A 202 -3.95 1.34 9.95
CA VAL A 202 -5.16 1.95 10.51
C VAL A 202 -5.58 3.17 9.69
N ALA A 203 -4.62 4.02 9.30
CA ALA A 203 -4.85 5.16 8.41
C ALA A 203 -5.37 4.68 7.04
N ASN A 204 -4.62 3.82 6.35
CA ASN A 204 -5.00 3.27 5.05
C ASN A 204 -6.39 2.61 5.07
N GLY A 205 -6.70 1.82 6.11
CA GLY A 205 -8.01 1.19 6.27
C GLY A 205 -9.13 2.22 6.43
N PHE A 206 -8.92 3.24 7.27
CA PHE A 206 -9.87 4.34 7.43
C PHE A 206 -10.08 5.10 6.11
N TRP A 207 -9.00 5.40 5.37
CA TRP A 207 -9.07 6.14 4.11
C TRP A 207 -9.86 5.41 3.04
N ILE A 208 -9.64 4.10 2.90
CA ILE A 208 -10.38 3.22 1.97
C ILE A 208 -11.86 3.16 2.35
N ASP A 209 -12.17 2.93 3.63
CA ASP A 209 -13.54 2.88 4.12
C ASP A 209 -14.28 4.21 3.88
N HIS A 210 -13.63 5.33 4.19
CA HIS A 210 -14.18 6.66 4.00
C HIS A 210 -14.40 6.98 2.52
N ALA A 211 -13.51 6.53 1.64
CA ALA A 211 -13.69 6.70 0.20
C ALA A 211 -14.83 5.86 -0.38
N ALA A 212 -15.03 4.63 0.12
CA ALA A 212 -16.16 3.80 -0.28
C ALA A 212 -17.50 4.41 0.16
N GLU A 213 -17.59 4.91 1.39
CA GLU A 213 -18.77 5.65 1.86
C GLU A 213 -18.98 6.95 1.07
N TYR A 214 -17.92 7.67 0.76
CA TYR A 214 -17.98 8.88 -0.07
C TYR A 214 -18.50 8.56 -1.49
N ALA A 215 -17.97 7.51 -2.13
CA ALA A 215 -18.40 7.05 -3.45
C ALA A 215 -19.88 6.63 -3.46
N LYS A 216 -20.31 5.88 -2.44
CA LYS A 216 -21.71 5.49 -2.23
C LYS A 216 -22.63 6.69 -2.08
N ARG A 217 -22.30 7.65 -1.21
CA ARG A 217 -23.13 8.85 -0.97
C ARG A 217 -23.25 9.74 -2.20
N ARG A 218 -22.22 9.75 -3.05
CA ARG A 218 -22.19 10.54 -4.28
C ARG A 218 -22.86 9.83 -5.46
N ASP A 219 -23.29 8.58 -5.28
CA ASP A 219 -23.75 7.71 -6.37
C ASP A 219 -22.70 7.70 -7.50
N ALA A 220 -21.45 7.43 -7.11
CA ALA A 220 -20.32 7.37 -8.02
C ALA A 220 -20.46 6.15 -8.95
N ARG A 221 -20.01 6.31 -10.20
CA ARG A 221 -19.99 5.23 -11.20
C ARG A 221 -18.94 4.17 -10.90
N ALA A 222 -17.85 4.53 -10.24
CA ALA A 222 -16.78 3.61 -9.85
C ALA A 222 -15.90 4.20 -8.74
N LEU A 223 -15.19 3.31 -8.06
CA LEU A 223 -14.10 3.63 -7.14
C LEU A 223 -12.80 3.02 -7.69
N VAL A 224 -11.74 3.83 -7.78
CA VAL A 224 -10.40 3.37 -8.18
C VAL A 224 -9.46 3.51 -6.99
N VAL A 225 -8.78 2.43 -6.63
CA VAL A 225 -7.80 2.37 -5.53
C VAL A 225 -6.43 2.07 -6.13
N ILE A 226 -5.42 2.87 -5.82
CA ILE A 226 -4.08 2.79 -6.41
C ILE A 226 -3.02 2.76 -5.30
N PHE A 227 -2.05 1.86 -5.40
CA PHE A 227 -0.88 1.77 -4.53
C PHE A 227 0.27 1.07 -5.26
N GLU A 228 1.47 1.05 -4.67
CA GLU A 228 2.62 0.41 -5.31
C GLU A 228 2.60 -1.12 -5.12
N GLY A 229 2.68 -1.62 -3.89
CA GLY A 229 3.04 -3.01 -3.64
C GLY A 229 2.04 -4.08 -4.08
N ASP A 230 2.53 -5.21 -4.58
CA ASP A 230 1.71 -6.37 -4.93
C ASP A 230 1.18 -7.11 -3.68
N PRO A 231 -0.13 -7.09 -3.40
CA PRO A 231 -0.67 -7.70 -2.19
C PRO A 231 -0.60 -9.22 -2.19
N LYS A 232 -0.31 -9.87 -3.32
CA LYS A 232 -0.45 -11.33 -3.49
C LYS A 232 -1.82 -11.81 -3.00
N PHE A 233 -2.89 -11.41 -3.70
CA PHE A 233 -4.27 -11.70 -3.31
C PHE A 233 -4.59 -13.20 -3.15
N ASP A 234 -3.80 -14.07 -3.79
CA ASP A 234 -3.83 -15.53 -3.64
C ASP A 234 -3.30 -16.00 -2.28
N ARG A 235 -2.32 -15.29 -1.70
CA ARG A 235 -1.86 -15.46 -0.32
C ARG A 235 -2.86 -14.81 0.62
N TYR A 236 -3.94 -15.51 0.94
CA TYR A 236 -4.83 -15.11 2.02
C TYR A 236 -4.49 -15.93 3.26
N GLU A 237 -4.04 -15.27 4.34
CA GLU A 237 -3.91 -15.92 5.65
C GLU A 237 -5.28 -16.38 6.15
N ARG A 238 -5.62 -17.62 5.87
CA ARG A 238 -6.75 -18.28 6.52
C ARG A 238 -6.34 -18.69 7.93
N ALA A 239 -7.24 -18.54 8.89
CA ALA A 239 -7.08 -19.20 10.18
C ALA A 239 -6.99 -20.72 9.93
N GLU A 240 -5.78 -21.28 10.03
CA GLU A 240 -5.57 -22.71 9.86
C GLU A 240 -6.24 -23.44 11.04
N ARG A 241 -7.31 -24.21 10.78
CA ARG A 241 -8.04 -24.98 11.81
C ARG A 241 -7.16 -25.96 12.59
N PHE A 242 -6.00 -26.31 12.05
CA PHE A 242 -4.99 -27.18 12.66
C PHE A 242 -3.61 -26.52 12.68
N ALA A 243 -3.56 -25.21 12.93
CA ALA A 243 -2.32 -24.46 13.04
C ALA A 243 -1.29 -25.11 13.98
N TRP A 244 -1.78 -25.81 15.00
CA TRP A 244 -1.01 -26.54 16.01
C TRP A 244 -0.39 -27.85 15.51
N LEU A 245 -0.77 -28.39 14.34
CA LEU A 245 -0.20 -29.61 13.76
C LEU A 245 0.98 -29.35 12.79
N ARG A 246 1.34 -28.08 12.56
CA ARG A 246 2.39 -27.68 11.60
C ARG A 246 3.51 -26.91 12.29
N PHE A 247 4.32 -27.63 13.07
CA PHE A 247 5.41 -27.06 13.89
C PHE A 247 6.62 -26.54 13.09
N ASN A 248 6.75 -26.91 11.81
CA ASN A 248 7.99 -26.68 11.02
C ASN A 248 7.84 -25.73 9.82
N ARG A 249 6.84 -24.85 9.79
CA ARG A 249 6.74 -23.80 8.77
C ARG A 249 6.86 -22.42 9.41
N PRO A 250 7.84 -21.60 9.03
CA PRO A 250 7.84 -20.19 9.38
C PRO A 250 6.52 -19.57 8.87
N ARG A 251 5.68 -19.10 9.80
CA ARG A 251 4.48 -18.35 9.42
C ARG A 251 4.94 -16.94 9.04
N VAL A 252 5.16 -16.72 7.75
CA VAL A 252 5.39 -15.37 7.22
C VAL A 252 4.06 -14.63 7.30
N ARG A 253 4.00 -13.57 8.11
CA ARG A 253 2.78 -12.75 8.21
C ARG A 253 2.50 -12.08 6.87
N ASP A 254 1.26 -12.17 6.41
CA ASP A 254 0.74 -11.35 5.32
C ASP A 254 0.57 -9.89 5.80
N GLY A 255 1.51 -9.02 5.44
CA GLY A 255 1.49 -7.59 5.78
C GLY A 255 0.42 -6.80 5.02
N PHE A 256 -0.19 -7.38 3.98
CA PHE A 256 -1.31 -6.80 3.26
C PHE A 256 -2.66 -7.31 3.73
N ARG A 257 -2.71 -8.16 4.78
CA ARG A 257 -3.95 -8.78 5.25
C ARG A 257 -5.02 -7.74 5.59
N GLU A 258 -4.66 -6.70 6.34
CA GLU A 258 -5.56 -5.64 6.76
C GLU A 258 -5.99 -4.75 5.58
N LEU A 259 -5.11 -4.54 4.60
CA LEU A 259 -5.46 -3.88 3.33
C LEU A 259 -6.51 -4.70 2.56
N LYS A 260 -6.29 -6.01 2.39
CA LYS A 260 -7.24 -6.93 1.72
C LYS A 260 -8.60 -6.90 2.40
N ARG A 261 -8.65 -6.91 3.73
CA ARG A 261 -9.90 -6.81 4.51
C ARG A 261 -10.60 -5.46 4.32
N SER A 262 -9.85 -4.36 4.28
CA SER A 262 -10.38 -3.03 3.99
C SER A 262 -10.97 -2.96 2.59
N LEU A 263 -10.35 -3.61 1.60
CA LEU A 263 -10.90 -3.73 0.24
C LEU A 263 -12.19 -4.58 0.19
N VAL A 264 -12.25 -5.68 0.94
CA VAL A 264 -13.48 -6.49 1.08
C VAL A 264 -14.61 -5.64 1.69
N LYS A 265 -14.31 -4.88 2.74
CA LYS A 265 -15.28 -3.98 3.39
C LYS A 265 -15.74 -2.87 2.45
N ALA A 266 -14.82 -2.23 1.73
CA ALA A 266 -15.14 -1.23 0.71
C ALA A 266 -16.08 -1.79 -0.38
N ALA A 267 -15.82 -3.02 -0.84
CA ALA A 267 -16.65 -3.70 -1.82
C ALA A 267 -18.08 -4.01 -1.32
N ALA A 268 -18.23 -4.30 -0.01
CA ALA A 268 -19.54 -4.46 0.61
C ALA A 268 -20.27 -3.12 0.79
N THR A 269 -19.54 -2.06 1.13
CA THR A 269 -20.07 -0.70 1.32
C THR A 269 -20.53 -0.07 0.00
N PHE A 270 -19.66 -0.07 -1.01
CA PHE A 270 -19.92 0.49 -2.33
C PHE A 270 -20.14 -0.65 -3.33
N ARG A 271 -21.42 -0.91 -3.67
CA ARG A 271 -21.81 -2.01 -4.58
C ARG A 271 -21.50 -1.75 -6.06
N GLY A 272 -20.96 -0.58 -6.40
CA GLY A 272 -20.51 -0.27 -7.76
C GLY A 272 -19.18 -0.94 -8.11
N PRO A 273 -18.71 -0.80 -9.36
CA PRO A 273 -17.41 -1.31 -9.79
C PRO A 273 -16.24 -0.68 -9.01
N ILE A 274 -15.36 -1.53 -8.48
CA ILE A 274 -14.10 -1.13 -7.85
C ILE A 274 -12.94 -1.62 -8.72
N LEU A 275 -12.03 -0.72 -9.08
CA LEU A 275 -10.77 -1.04 -9.74
C LEU A 275 -9.63 -0.89 -8.73
N VAL A 276 -8.84 -1.93 -8.53
CA VAL A 276 -7.62 -1.88 -7.69
C VAL A 276 -6.41 -2.00 -8.60
N MET A 277 -5.57 -0.97 -8.62
CA MET A 277 -4.39 -0.89 -9.47
C MET A 277 -3.13 -0.90 -8.61
N HIS A 278 -2.16 -1.74 -8.97
CA HIS A 278 -0.88 -1.78 -8.26
C HIS A 278 0.28 -2.17 -9.18
N ALA A 279 1.50 -1.86 -8.76
CA ALA A 279 2.71 -2.34 -9.43
C ALA A 279 2.86 -3.85 -9.21
N SER A 280 3.26 -4.54 -10.27
CA SER A 280 3.64 -5.94 -10.23
C SER A 280 5.11 -6.02 -9.86
N GLY A 281 5.46 -6.89 -8.91
CA GLY A 281 6.87 -7.14 -8.59
C GLY A 281 7.67 -7.82 -9.72
N GLU A 282 7.01 -8.17 -10.83
CA GLU A 282 7.62 -8.79 -12.00
C GLU A 282 7.04 -8.21 -13.30
N PRO A 283 7.81 -8.14 -14.39
CA PRO A 283 7.30 -7.77 -15.71
C PRO A 283 6.21 -8.74 -16.20
N LEU A 284 5.17 -8.19 -16.83
CA LEU A 284 4.01 -8.93 -17.33
C LEU A 284 4.01 -8.97 -18.88
N ALA A 285 3.47 -10.05 -19.44
CA ALA A 285 3.48 -10.29 -20.89
C ALA A 285 2.78 -9.19 -21.71
N ASN A 286 1.72 -8.57 -21.18
CA ASN A 286 1.01 -7.46 -21.84
C ASN A 286 1.33 -6.11 -21.19
N GLY A 287 2.33 -6.06 -20.30
CA GLY A 287 2.61 -4.92 -19.44
C GLY A 287 1.59 -4.72 -18.30
N PHE A 288 0.48 -5.47 -18.31
CA PHE A 288 -0.51 -5.49 -17.24
C PHE A 288 -1.26 -6.83 -17.20
N ALA A 289 -1.95 -7.10 -16.10
CA ALA A 289 -2.86 -8.24 -15.93
C ALA A 289 -4.19 -7.78 -15.29
N ILE A 290 -5.32 -8.33 -15.75
CA ILE A 290 -6.66 -8.01 -15.25
C ILE A 290 -7.36 -9.28 -14.81
N ASP A 291 -7.81 -9.33 -13.56
CA ASP A 291 -8.56 -10.45 -12.98
C ASP A 291 -9.34 -10.02 -11.72
N ARG A 292 -9.93 -10.98 -11.01
CA ARG A 292 -10.69 -10.76 -9.76
C ARG A 292 -10.21 -11.71 -8.67
N PRO A 293 -9.05 -11.46 -8.06
CA PRO A 293 -8.42 -12.43 -7.17
C PRO A 293 -8.85 -12.27 -5.71
N LEU A 294 -9.49 -11.16 -5.35
CA LEU A 294 -9.85 -10.87 -3.96
C LEU A 294 -10.97 -11.80 -3.48
N ARG A 295 -10.75 -12.38 -2.29
CA ARG A 295 -11.71 -13.23 -1.59
C ARG A 295 -11.98 -12.70 -0.20
N THR A 296 -13.16 -12.99 0.31
CA THR A 296 -13.57 -12.76 1.70
C THR A 296 -12.88 -13.76 2.66
N ASP A 297 -12.97 -13.54 3.98
CA ASP A 297 -12.42 -14.46 4.98
C ASP A 297 -13.05 -15.88 4.89
N ASN A 298 -14.32 -15.99 4.46
CA ASN A 298 -15.00 -17.26 4.17
C ASN A 298 -14.64 -17.87 2.79
N GLY A 299 -13.80 -17.20 1.99
CA GLY A 299 -13.27 -17.71 0.72
C GLY A 299 -14.13 -17.41 -0.52
N GLU A 300 -15.23 -16.68 -0.36
CA GLU A 300 -16.08 -16.25 -1.47
C GLU A 300 -15.39 -15.17 -2.30
N LEU A 301 -15.66 -15.16 -3.60
CA LEU A 301 -15.05 -14.19 -4.52
C LEU A 301 -15.76 -12.84 -4.40
N VAL A 302 -14.99 -11.75 -4.28
CA VAL A 302 -15.55 -10.40 -4.27
C VAL A 302 -15.90 -9.99 -5.70
N GLY A 303 -17.19 -9.95 -6.01
CA GLY A 303 -17.68 -9.87 -7.39
C GLY A 303 -17.52 -8.51 -8.10
N ASN A 304 -17.53 -7.41 -7.34
CA ASN A 304 -17.48 -6.04 -7.89
C ASN A 304 -16.08 -5.42 -7.87
N LEU A 305 -15.04 -6.14 -7.42
CA LEU A 305 -13.67 -5.66 -7.40
C LEU A 305 -12.84 -6.33 -8.49
N THR A 306 -12.21 -5.53 -9.34
CA THR A 306 -11.31 -5.97 -10.42
C THR A 306 -9.92 -5.44 -10.16
N ARG A 307 -8.91 -6.31 -10.24
CA ARG A 307 -7.50 -5.96 -10.11
C ARG A 307 -6.93 -5.61 -11.48
N VAL A 308 -6.03 -4.62 -11.51
CA VAL A 308 -5.12 -4.35 -12.63
C VAL A 308 -3.69 -4.31 -12.05
N ALA A 309 -2.93 -5.39 -12.24
CA ALA A 309 -1.51 -5.40 -11.91
C ALA A 309 -0.73 -4.77 -13.08
N ILE A 310 0.18 -3.85 -12.80
CA ILE A 310 0.95 -3.09 -13.78
C ILE A 310 2.41 -3.56 -13.74
N GLY A 311 2.91 -4.12 -14.83
CA GLY A 311 4.32 -4.53 -14.93
C GLY A 311 4.82 -4.43 -16.36
N PRO A 312 5.07 -3.22 -16.89
CA PRO A 312 5.68 -3.05 -18.21
C PRO A 312 7.04 -3.73 -18.28
N ARG A 313 7.41 -4.28 -19.45
CA ARG A 313 8.75 -4.85 -19.65
C ARG A 313 9.84 -3.80 -19.75
N ARG A 314 9.48 -2.58 -20.16
CA ARG A 314 10.40 -1.45 -20.29
C ARG A 314 9.83 -0.24 -19.53
N PRO A 315 9.89 -0.22 -18.18
CA PRO A 315 9.24 0.83 -17.37
C PRO A 315 9.69 2.25 -17.71
N ALA A 316 10.94 2.45 -18.16
CA ALA A 316 11.43 3.76 -18.61
C ALA A 316 10.83 4.26 -19.95
N SER A 317 10.16 3.39 -20.73
CA SER A 317 9.63 3.75 -22.07
C SER A 317 8.22 3.23 -22.34
N GLN A 318 7.56 2.66 -21.33
CA GLN A 318 6.22 2.11 -21.43
C GLN A 318 5.39 2.53 -20.24
N TRP A 319 4.13 2.85 -20.47
CA TRP A 319 3.20 3.27 -19.43
C TRP A 319 1.81 2.70 -19.68
N VAL A 320 1.02 2.54 -18.61
CA VAL A 320 -0.34 2.01 -18.70
C VAL A 320 -1.34 3.15 -18.79
N LYS A 321 -2.12 3.16 -19.87
CA LYS A 321 -3.23 4.09 -20.10
C LYS A 321 -4.55 3.44 -19.72
N VAL A 322 -5.30 4.10 -18.85
CA VAL A 322 -6.66 3.71 -18.50
C VAL A 322 -7.65 4.70 -19.11
N GLY A 323 -8.36 4.28 -20.14
CA GLY A 323 -9.43 5.07 -20.73
C GLY A 323 -10.73 4.92 -19.96
N VAL A 324 -11.38 6.04 -19.66
CA VAL A 324 -12.67 6.13 -18.98
C VAL A 324 -13.75 6.48 -20.00
N SER A 325 -14.79 5.67 -20.06
CA SER A 325 -15.95 5.90 -20.90
C SER A 325 -17.23 6.02 -20.06
N PRO A 326 -17.82 7.22 -20.01
CA PRO A 326 -19.01 7.47 -19.20
C PRO A 326 -20.27 6.80 -19.76
N THR A 327 -20.30 6.47 -21.05
CA THR A 327 -21.43 5.83 -21.74
C THR A 327 -21.37 4.30 -21.78
N ARG A 328 -20.22 3.69 -21.45
CA ARG A 328 -20.06 2.22 -21.48
C ARG A 328 -20.49 1.59 -20.16
N GLN A 329 -21.10 0.40 -20.25
CA GLN A 329 -21.39 -0.46 -19.08
C GLN A 329 -20.11 -0.88 -18.36
N THR A 330 -19.03 -1.13 -19.10
CA THR A 330 -17.67 -1.29 -18.58
C THR A 330 -16.95 0.06 -18.68
N PRO A 331 -16.80 0.81 -17.57
CA PRO A 331 -16.33 2.19 -17.64
C PRO A 331 -14.85 2.32 -17.98
N PHE A 332 -14.07 1.25 -17.88
CA PHE A 332 -12.61 1.27 -18.05
C PHE A 332 -12.14 0.43 -19.23
N ASN A 333 -11.13 0.92 -19.94
CA ASN A 333 -10.27 0.13 -20.82
C ASN A 333 -8.82 0.35 -20.42
N VAL A 334 -7.99 -0.70 -20.46
CA VAL A 334 -6.57 -0.64 -20.10
C VAL A 334 -5.75 -0.99 -21.32
N SER A 335 -4.71 -0.22 -21.58
CA SER A 335 -3.78 -0.45 -22.69
C SER A 335 -2.36 -0.06 -22.28
N LEU A 336 -1.38 -0.74 -22.88
CA LEU A 336 0.03 -0.37 -22.75
C LEU A 336 0.37 0.62 -23.87
N GLN A 337 1.10 1.67 -23.54
CA GLN A 337 1.56 2.69 -24.47
C GLN A 337 3.09 2.73 -24.46
N ASP A 338 3.70 2.94 -25.62
CA ASP A 338 5.14 3.17 -25.76
C ASP A 338 5.41 4.68 -25.89
N VAL A 339 6.52 5.14 -25.31
CA VAL A 339 7.01 6.50 -25.52
C VAL A 339 7.60 6.60 -26.94
N PRO A 340 7.11 7.53 -27.79
CA PRO A 340 7.66 7.71 -29.13
C PRO A 340 9.16 8.06 -29.09
N LYS A 341 9.97 7.33 -29.86
CA LYS A 341 11.44 7.47 -29.88
C LYS A 341 11.93 8.83 -30.38
N ASN A 342 11.12 9.53 -31.16
CA ASN A 342 11.42 10.81 -31.79
C ASN A 342 10.97 12.03 -30.97
N LEU A 343 10.49 11.83 -29.74
CA LEU A 343 10.15 12.96 -28.88
C LEU A 343 11.42 13.70 -28.44
N PRO A 344 11.45 15.04 -28.60
CA PRO A 344 12.54 15.84 -28.05
C PRO A 344 12.56 15.72 -26.53
N VAL A 345 13.76 15.75 -25.94
CA VAL A 345 13.89 15.87 -24.49
C VAL A 345 13.42 17.27 -24.10
N PRO A 346 12.58 17.41 -23.06
CA PRO A 346 12.32 18.70 -22.45
C PRO A 346 13.63 19.42 -22.04
N PRO A 347 13.64 20.75 -21.93
CA PRO A 347 14.82 21.47 -21.46
C PRO A 347 15.30 20.94 -20.11
N ALA A 348 16.62 20.97 -19.89
CA ALA A 348 17.23 20.51 -18.66
C ALA A 348 16.63 21.27 -17.46
N LEU A 349 16.26 20.52 -16.42
CA LEU A 349 15.83 21.10 -15.16
C LEU A 349 17.03 21.69 -14.42
N PRO A 350 16.83 22.72 -13.57
CA PRO A 350 17.91 23.25 -12.75
C PRO A 350 18.56 22.12 -11.96
N ALA A 351 19.89 22.00 -12.06
CA ALA A 351 20.62 21.03 -11.27
C ALA A 351 20.43 21.35 -9.78
N ALA A 352 19.97 20.38 -9.00
CA ALA A 352 20.07 20.48 -7.55
C ALA A 352 21.57 20.55 -7.19
N PRO A 353 21.98 21.34 -6.18
CA PRO A 353 23.35 21.31 -5.67
C PRO A 353 23.74 19.86 -5.36
N HIS A 354 24.92 19.42 -5.78
CA HIS A 354 25.42 18.10 -5.40
C HIS A 354 25.77 18.10 -3.91
N ASP A 355 25.13 17.22 -3.14
CA ASP A 355 25.61 16.90 -1.78
C ASP A 355 26.74 15.89 -1.92
N ASP A 356 27.98 16.38 -1.92
CA ASP A 356 29.20 15.58 -1.88
C ASP A 356 29.45 14.97 -0.48
N VAL A 357 28.47 15.01 0.42
CA VAL A 357 28.57 14.43 1.76
C VAL A 357 28.77 12.91 1.61
N PRO A 358 29.92 12.38 2.06
CA PRO A 358 30.14 10.94 2.07
C PRO A 358 29.04 10.26 2.86
N LEU A 359 28.55 9.12 2.36
CA LEU A 359 27.58 8.33 3.12
C LEU A 359 28.17 8.01 4.50
N PRO A 360 27.38 8.08 5.58
CA PRO A 360 27.86 7.67 6.90
C PRO A 360 28.45 6.27 6.79
N GLN A 361 29.74 6.12 7.07
CA GLN A 361 30.34 4.80 7.16
C GLN A 361 29.69 4.09 8.35
N MET A 362 28.99 2.99 8.08
CA MET A 362 28.54 2.13 9.17
C MET A 362 29.77 1.71 9.98
N PRO A 363 29.71 1.74 11.33
CA PRO A 363 30.80 1.23 12.14
C PRO A 363 31.09 -0.21 11.73
N GLU A 364 32.33 -0.50 11.35
CA GLU A 364 32.78 -1.89 11.23
C GLU A 364 32.58 -2.54 12.59
N ILE A 365 31.62 -3.47 12.70
CA ILE A 365 31.49 -4.30 13.88
C ILE A 365 32.77 -5.14 13.94
N PRO A 366 33.64 -4.98 14.96
CA PRO A 366 34.83 -5.81 15.07
C PRO A 366 34.41 -7.27 15.06
N ALA A 367 35.07 -8.08 14.23
CA ALA A 367 34.85 -9.52 14.21
C ALA A 367 34.95 -10.04 15.65
N LEU A 368 33.88 -10.69 16.14
CA LEU A 368 33.92 -11.38 17.42
C LEU A 368 35.12 -12.34 17.38
N PRO A 369 36.00 -12.36 18.41
CA PRO A 369 37.10 -13.29 18.44
C PRO A 369 36.58 -14.71 18.27
N ALA A 370 37.21 -15.47 17.38
CA ALA A 370 36.85 -16.86 17.11
C ALA A 370 36.81 -17.62 18.46
N LEU A 371 35.65 -18.16 18.79
CA LEU A 371 35.54 -19.12 19.89
C LEU A 371 36.45 -20.31 19.57
N PRO A 372 37.33 -20.75 20.48
CA PRO A 372 38.18 -21.89 20.23
C PRO A 372 37.33 -23.14 19.99
N ASP A 373 37.70 -23.92 18.97
CA ASP A 373 37.04 -25.17 18.61
C ASP A 373 36.91 -26.10 19.82
N ALA A 374 35.68 -26.31 20.29
CA ALA A 374 35.35 -27.35 21.25
C ALA A 374 35.34 -28.71 20.55
N SER A 375 36.49 -29.16 20.07
CA SER A 375 36.68 -30.47 19.43
C SER A 375 38.09 -30.99 19.68
N SER A 376 38.53 -30.98 20.94
CA SER A 376 39.79 -31.61 21.34
C SER A 376 39.90 -31.86 22.84
N VAL A 377 38.82 -32.25 23.53
CA VAL A 377 38.94 -32.99 24.81
C VAL A 377 37.77 -33.97 24.94
N ALA A 378 37.89 -35.14 24.33
CA ALA A 378 37.13 -36.31 24.76
C ALA A 378 37.97 -37.03 25.83
N PRO A 379 37.46 -37.27 27.05
CA PRO A 379 38.17 -38.08 28.03
C PRO A 379 38.17 -39.55 27.60
N PRO A 380 39.27 -40.29 27.77
CA PRO A 380 39.32 -41.70 27.40
C PRO A 380 38.47 -42.54 28.37
N LEU A 381 37.68 -43.46 27.80
CA LEU A 381 36.95 -44.51 28.51
C LEU A 381 37.92 -45.56 29.07
N PRO A 382 37.77 -46.04 30.32
CA PRO A 382 38.62 -47.08 30.87
C PRO A 382 38.02 -48.48 30.70
N GLY A 383 38.86 -49.39 30.18
CA GLY A 383 38.72 -50.85 30.15
C GLY A 383 39.88 -51.39 29.30
N ASP A 384 40.66 -52.40 29.65
CA ASP A 384 40.57 -53.45 30.65
C ASP A 384 42.01 -53.98 30.90
N SER A 385 42.20 -54.66 32.04
CA SER A 385 43.21 -55.71 32.33
C SER A 385 44.41 -55.39 33.24
N ARG A 386 44.47 -56.23 34.30
CA ARG A 386 45.60 -56.73 35.11
C ARG A 386 45.91 -56.06 36.47
N ALA A 387 45.43 -56.72 37.52
CA ALA A 387 46.05 -56.87 38.85
C ALA A 387 47.36 -57.72 38.78
N PRO A 388 48.24 -57.83 39.82
CA PRO A 388 47.96 -57.69 41.27
C PRO A 388 49.05 -57.04 42.18
N ASN A 389 48.70 -56.94 43.49
CA ASN A 389 49.51 -56.71 44.72
C ASN A 389 50.12 -55.30 44.88
N ASP A 390 50.13 -54.62 46.04
CA ASP A 390 50.19 -55.05 47.45
C ASP A 390 49.53 -54.06 48.43
N ALA A 391 49.07 -54.64 49.54
CA ALA A 391 48.86 -54.18 50.92
C ALA A 391 48.78 -52.68 51.33
N SER A 392 47.72 -52.38 52.12
CA SER A 392 47.75 -51.87 53.53
C SER A 392 46.70 -50.77 53.79
N GLY A 393 45.75 -51.01 54.71
CA GLY A 393 44.78 -50.02 55.24
C GLY A 393 45.40 -49.04 56.27
N PRO A 394 44.62 -48.27 57.08
CA PRO A 394 43.24 -48.50 57.51
C PRO A 394 42.25 -47.29 57.45
N ALA A 395 41.04 -47.56 57.92
CA ALA A 395 39.74 -46.85 57.92
C ALA A 395 39.58 -45.73 59.02
N PRO A 396 38.36 -45.28 59.45
CA PRO A 396 37.33 -44.48 58.75
C PRO A 396 36.64 -43.33 59.60
N ALA A 397 35.68 -42.63 58.96
CA ALA A 397 34.36 -42.16 59.48
C ALA A 397 34.19 -40.73 60.13
N PRO A 398 32.96 -40.20 60.37
CA PRO A 398 31.81 -39.97 59.44
C PRO A 398 30.97 -38.67 59.75
N TYR A 399 29.72 -38.60 59.23
CA TYR A 399 28.51 -37.78 59.56
C TYR A 399 28.07 -36.71 58.50
N PHE A 400 26.98 -36.95 57.73
CA PHE A 400 25.53 -36.64 57.96
C PHE A 400 25.25 -35.10 57.98
N THR A 401 24.23 -34.45 57.39
CA THR A 401 22.85 -34.77 56.95
C THR A 401 22.31 -33.51 56.20
N ALA A 402 21.37 -33.66 55.25
CA ALA A 402 20.45 -32.59 54.82
C ALA A 402 19.25 -32.47 55.80
N PRO A 403 18.39 -31.41 55.76
CA PRO A 403 17.18 -31.51 54.90
C PRO A 403 16.48 -30.19 54.42
N THR A 404 15.77 -30.32 53.29
CA THR A 404 14.43 -29.84 52.85
C THR A 404 13.83 -28.42 53.08
N GLN A 405 13.42 -27.83 51.95
CA GLN A 405 12.13 -27.20 51.54
C GLN A 405 11.21 -26.40 52.51
N GLY A 406 10.74 -25.23 52.01
CA GLY A 406 9.54 -24.50 52.45
C GLY A 406 9.13 -23.38 51.46
N ALA A 407 7.85 -23.36 51.07
CA ALA A 407 7.19 -22.62 49.97
C ALA A 407 6.86 -21.11 50.26
N PRO A 408 6.30 -20.33 49.30
CA PRO A 408 6.34 -18.86 49.27
C PRO A 408 5.07 -18.16 49.79
N ALA A 409 5.18 -16.86 50.12
CA ALA A 409 4.07 -16.00 50.53
C ALA A 409 3.68 -14.98 49.44
N SER A 410 2.36 -14.87 49.23
CA SER A 410 1.63 -13.93 48.38
C SER A 410 0.99 -12.85 49.25
N SER A 411 0.87 -11.61 48.77
CA SER A 411 -0.20 -10.70 49.24
C SER A 411 -0.47 -9.55 48.28
N VAL A 412 -1.74 -9.49 47.86
CA VAL A 412 -2.48 -8.43 47.18
C VAL A 412 -2.96 -7.42 48.23
N GLN A 413 -3.02 -6.12 47.92
CA GLN A 413 -3.88 -5.18 48.65
C GLN A 413 -4.45 -4.09 47.71
N ARG A 414 -5.73 -3.79 47.92
CA ARG A 414 -6.58 -2.86 47.16
C ARG A 414 -7.28 -1.93 48.17
N ALA A 415 -7.24 -0.63 47.89
CA ALA A 415 -8.18 0.46 48.22
C ALA A 415 -8.58 0.70 49.71
N PRO A 416 -9.02 1.93 50.04
CA PRO A 416 -10.32 2.46 49.61
C PRO A 416 -10.26 3.54 48.52
#